data_AF-A0A964DGS1-F1
#
_entry.id   AF-A0A964DGS1-F1
#
_cell.length_a   1.000
_cell.length_b   1.000
_cell.length_c   1.000
_cell.angle_alpha   90.00
_cell.angle_beta   90.00
_cell.angle_gamma   90.00
#
_symmetry.space_group_name_H-M   'P 1'
#
loop_
_entity.id
_entity.type
_entity.pdbx_description
1 polymer ?
#
loop_
_entity_poly.entity_id
_entity_poly.type
_entity_poly.pdbx_seq_one_letter_code
_entity_poly.pdbx_strand_id
1 'polypeptide(L)'
;MSQKKYQKALGLFGLVSLGLGGTIGSGIFVVPGIAAGIAGPSSLIAWVLVAISASCVMISLAWTASKYPSTGAFYSIFSRVFGKRTSVVLVVLYLISAIFGNATIAAGLGQYFAFFGFQYILLIEIMIIILLSLLNLRTPTRRA
;
A
#
# COMPACT_ATOMS: atom_id res chain seq x y z
N MET A 1 -12.88 29.66 -14.29
CA MET A 1 -12.96 28.54 -13.31
C MET A 1 -11.93 28.79 -12.22
N SER A 2 -12.38 29.20 -11.03
CA SER A 2 -11.51 29.53 -9.89
C SER A 2 -10.78 28.27 -9.40
N GLN A 3 -9.46 28.23 -9.57
CA GLN A 3 -8.59 27.16 -9.06
C GLN A 3 -8.60 27.22 -7.54
N LYS A 4 -9.32 26.30 -6.87
CA LYS A 4 -9.17 26.09 -5.43
C LYS A 4 -7.71 25.74 -5.14
N LYS A 5 -6.98 26.66 -4.52
CA LYS A 5 -5.60 26.49 -4.07
C LYS A 5 -5.62 25.55 -2.86
N TYR A 6 -5.48 24.25 -3.11
CA TYR A 6 -5.33 23.26 -2.05
C TYR A 6 -4.06 23.57 -1.26
N GLN A 7 -4.17 23.71 0.05
CA GLN A 7 -3.00 23.86 0.91
C GLN A 7 -2.29 22.50 0.97
N LYS A 8 -0.99 22.48 0.65
CA LYS A 8 -0.15 21.30 0.84
C LYS A 8 -0.06 21.03 2.35
N ALA A 9 -0.95 20.21 2.87
CA ALA A 9 -1.00 19.86 4.29
C ALA A 9 0.20 18.99 4.72
N LEU A 10 0.84 18.29 3.76
CA LEU A 10 1.99 17.42 3.99
C LEU A 10 3.24 17.97 3.29
N GLY A 11 4.31 18.16 4.06
CA GLY A 11 5.66 18.41 3.53
C GLY A 11 6.29 17.15 2.93
N LEU A 12 7.43 17.30 2.26
CA LEU A 12 8.14 16.19 1.60
C LEU A 12 8.43 15.03 2.55
N PHE A 13 8.94 15.34 3.75
CA PHE A 13 9.28 14.33 4.74
C PHE A 13 8.05 13.54 5.23
N GLY A 14 6.93 14.23 5.48
CA GLY A 14 5.68 13.57 5.87
C GLY A 14 5.14 12.66 4.76
N LEU A 15 5.26 13.08 3.50
CA LEU A 15 4.81 12.30 2.35
C LEU A 15 5.68 11.05 2.13
N VAL A 16 7.00 11.17 2.24
CA VAL A 16 7.93 10.04 2.13
C VAL A 16 7.72 9.08 3.30
N SER A 17 7.60 9.59 4.52
CA SER A 17 7.36 8.76 5.71
C SER A 17 6.04 7.99 5.60
N LEU A 18 4.97 8.63 5.11
CA LEU A 18 3.68 7.98 4.86
C LEU A 18 3.81 6.84 3.84
N GLY A 19 4.53 7.07 2.73
CA GLY A 19 4.74 6.04 1.71
C GLY A 19 5.59 4.86 2.21
N LEU A 20 6.67 5.16 2.94
CA LEU A 20 7.54 4.14 3.52
C LEU A 20 6.80 3.32 4.59
N GLY A 21 6.05 3.99 5.47
CA GLY A 21 5.25 3.34 6.51
C GLY A 21 4.21 2.39 5.94
N GLY A 22 3.49 2.81 4.89
CA GLY A 22 2.54 1.95 4.20
C GLY A 22 3.21 0.72 3.56
N THR A 23 4.36 0.91 2.91
CA THR A 23 5.09 -0.18 2.25
C THR A 23 5.64 -1.19 3.26
N ILE A 24 6.32 -0.71 4.30
CA ILE A 24 6.87 -1.55 5.39
C ILE A 24 5.75 -2.33 6.08
N GLY A 25 4.66 -1.65 6.45
CA GLY A 25 3.52 -2.27 7.12
C GLY A 25 2.86 -3.37 6.29
N SER A 26 2.78 -3.19 4.96
CA SER A 26 2.03 -4.08 4.07
C SER A 26 2.61 -5.49 3.84
N GLY A 27 3.91 -5.73 4.10
CA GLY A 27 4.45 -7.06 3.77
C GLY A 27 5.91 -7.37 4.10
N ILE A 28 6.71 -6.42 4.61
CA ILE A 28 8.13 -6.69 4.85
C ILE A 28 8.37 -7.70 5.99
N PHE A 29 7.39 -7.89 6.86
CA PHE A 29 7.54 -8.74 8.05
C PHE A 29 7.27 -10.23 7.78
N VAL A 30 6.53 -10.56 6.71
CA VAL A 30 6.10 -11.94 6.43
C VAL A 30 6.84 -12.50 5.21
N VAL A 31 6.88 -11.72 4.12
CA VAL A 31 7.35 -12.20 2.82
C VAL A 31 8.83 -12.61 2.83
N PRO A 32 9.76 -11.88 3.48
CA PRO A 32 11.16 -12.31 3.53
C PRO A 32 11.37 -13.63 4.26
N GLY A 33 10.61 -13.90 5.33
CA GLY A 33 10.67 -15.15 6.06
C GLY A 33 10.24 -16.35 5.20
N ILE A 34 9.15 -16.19 4.45
CA ILE A 34 8.67 -17.21 3.50
C ILE A 34 9.71 -17.42 2.39
N ALA A 35 10.24 -16.34 1.81
CA ALA A 35 11.23 -16.42 0.74
C ALA A 35 12.52 -17.11 1.20
N ALA A 36 12.98 -16.82 2.42
CA ALA A 36 14.13 -17.49 3.02
C ALA A 36 13.83 -18.97 3.35
N GLY A 37 12.60 -19.31 3.76
CA GLY A 37 12.20 -20.70 3.98
C GLY A 37 12.21 -21.54 2.70
N ILE A 38 11.86 -20.95 1.56
CA ILE A 38 11.82 -21.64 0.27
C ILE A 38 13.20 -21.71 -0.40
N ALA A 39 13.90 -20.57 -0.49
CA ALA A 39 15.14 -20.44 -1.27
C ALA A 39 16.41 -20.33 -0.40
N GLY A 40 16.28 -20.29 0.92
CA GLY A 40 17.42 -20.09 1.82
C GLY A 40 18.10 -18.73 1.64
N PRO A 41 19.43 -18.64 1.85
CA PRO A 41 20.20 -17.41 1.65
C PRO A 41 20.16 -16.86 0.22
N SER A 42 19.87 -17.72 -0.78
CA SER A 42 19.78 -17.31 -2.19
C SER A 42 18.57 -16.41 -2.48
N SER A 43 17.61 -16.33 -1.56
CA SER A 43 16.45 -15.44 -1.65
C SER A 43 16.82 -13.96 -1.80
N LEU A 44 18.02 -13.56 -1.35
CA LEU A 44 18.56 -12.21 -1.56
C LEU A 44 18.65 -11.83 -3.04
N ILE A 45 18.97 -12.78 -3.93
CA ILE A 45 19.05 -12.54 -5.37
C ILE A 45 17.64 -12.20 -5.92
N ALA A 46 16.61 -12.92 -5.45
CA ALA A 46 15.23 -12.64 -5.81
C ALA A 46 14.79 -11.25 -5.32
N TRP A 47 15.19 -10.85 -4.10
CA TRP A 47 14.92 -9.51 -3.58
C TRP A 47 15.57 -8.39 -4.40
N VAL A 48 16.79 -8.60 -4.89
CA VAL A 48 17.45 -7.65 -5.80
C VAL A 48 16.66 -7.49 -7.10
N LEU A 49 16.20 -8.59 -7.71
CA LEU A 49 15.38 -8.53 -8.92
C LEU A 49 14.04 -7.81 -8.67
N VAL A 50 13.39 -8.08 -7.55
CA VAL A 50 12.16 -7.39 -7.13
C VAL A 50 12.41 -5.89 -6.96
N ALA A 51 13.52 -5.50 -6.32
CA ALA A 51 13.87 -4.09 -6.11
C ALA A 51 14.10 -3.34 -7.43
N ILE A 52 14.79 -3.97 -8.40
CA ILE A 52 15.01 -3.39 -9.73
C ILE A 52 13.67 -3.21 -10.46
N SER A 53 12.83 -4.26 -10.48
CA SER A 53 11.52 -4.23 -11.11
C SER A 53 10.62 -3.15 -10.51
N ALA A 54 10.52 -3.09 -9.18
CA ALA A 54 9.73 -2.10 -8.46
C ALA A 54 10.22 -0.67 -8.72
N SER A 55 11.54 -0.46 -8.78
CA SER A 55 12.12 0.86 -9.07
C SER A 55 11.72 1.35 -10.46
N CYS A 56 11.74 0.48 -11.47
CA CYS A 56 11.31 0.82 -12.83
C CYS A 56 9.84 1.28 -12.88
N VAL A 57 8.95 0.56 -12.18
CA VAL A 57 7.53 0.91 -12.07
C VAL A 57 7.35 2.26 -11.35
N MET A 58 8.05 2.45 -10.24
CA MET A 58 7.93 3.67 -9.43
C MET A 58 8.46 4.91 -10.17
N ILE A 59 9.55 4.80 -10.92
CA ILE A 59 10.06 5.90 -11.77
C ILE A 59 9.04 6.28 -12.84
N SER A 60 8.45 5.28 -13.51
CA SER A 60 7.42 5.50 -14.53
C SER A 60 6.18 6.20 -13.96
N LEU A 61 5.76 5.79 -12.76
CA LEU A 61 4.66 6.43 -12.04
C LEU A 61 5.01 7.84 -11.58
N ALA A 62 6.23 8.06 -11.07
CA ALA A 62 6.70 9.37 -10.62
C ALA A 62 6.78 10.38 -11.78
N TRP A 63 7.25 9.95 -12.96
CA TRP A 63 7.27 10.79 -14.15
C TRP A 63 5.87 11.19 -14.59
N THR A 64 4.94 10.23 -14.59
CA THR A 64 3.53 10.45 -14.91
C THR A 64 2.86 11.40 -13.92
N ALA A 65 3.08 11.20 -12.62
CA ALA A 65 2.53 12.05 -11.56
C ALA A 65 3.08 13.49 -11.63
N SER A 66 4.35 13.64 -12.02
CA SER A 66 4.97 14.96 -12.21
C SER A 66 4.42 15.69 -13.45
N LYS A 67 4.14 14.97 -14.54
CA LYS A 67 3.59 15.51 -15.79
C LYS A 67 2.12 15.89 -15.67
N TYR A 68 1.33 15.10 -14.94
CA TYR A 68 -0.10 15.31 -14.77
C TYR A 68 -0.44 15.54 -13.29
N PRO A 69 -0.08 16.70 -12.72
CA PRO A 69 -0.45 17.02 -11.34
C PRO A 69 -1.96 17.08 -11.24
N SER A 70 -2.52 16.16 -10.46
CA SER A 70 -3.94 16.05 -10.21
C SER A 70 -4.18 15.86 -8.73
N THR A 71 -5.21 16.51 -8.21
CA THR A 71 -5.72 16.26 -6.86
C THR A 71 -6.69 15.08 -6.81
N GLY A 72 -7.02 14.51 -7.98
CA GLY A 72 -7.78 13.26 -8.05
C GLY A 72 -6.91 12.06 -7.68
N ALA A 73 -7.53 11.03 -7.10
CA ALA A 73 -6.91 9.73 -6.86
C ALA A 73 -6.40 9.09 -8.17
N PHE A 74 -5.79 7.91 -8.10
CA PHE A 74 -5.19 7.17 -9.22
C PHE A 74 -6.01 7.16 -10.54
N TYR A 75 -7.35 7.22 -10.47
CA TYR A 75 -8.22 7.36 -11.64
C TYR A 75 -7.91 8.59 -12.52
N SER A 76 -7.63 9.76 -11.95
CA SER A 76 -7.41 10.99 -12.73
C SER A 76 -6.10 10.95 -13.51
N ILE A 77 -5.07 10.32 -12.93
CA ILE A 77 -3.77 10.12 -13.57
C ILE A 77 -3.90 9.06 -14.66
N PHE A 78 -4.47 7.89 -14.34
CA PHE A 78 -4.60 6.81 -15.31
C PHE A 78 -5.52 7.17 -16.48
N SER A 79 -6.62 7.89 -16.25
CA SER A 79 -7.56 8.28 -17.32
C SER A 79 -6.94 9.20 -18.36
N ARG A 80 -5.93 9.98 -17.99
CA ARG A 80 -5.15 10.83 -18.91
C ARG A 80 -4.12 10.04 -19.71
N VAL A 81 -3.59 8.94 -19.17
CA VAL A 81 -2.52 8.15 -19.80
C VAL A 81 -3.08 7.02 -20.66
N PHE A 82 -4.04 6.25 -20.13
CA PHE A 82 -4.56 5.02 -20.74
C PHE A 82 -5.99 5.15 -21.28
N GLY A 83 -6.63 6.30 -21.06
CA GLY A 83 -8.04 6.54 -21.42
C GLY A 83 -9.04 6.00 -20.38
N LYS A 84 -10.31 6.41 -20.51
CA LYS A 84 -11.34 6.21 -19.48
C LYS A 84 -11.63 4.74 -19.16
N ARG A 85 -11.77 3.88 -20.18
CA ARG A 85 -12.17 2.47 -19.98
C ARG A 85 -11.10 1.67 -19.23
N THR A 86 -9.86 1.71 -19.71
CA THR A 86 -8.72 1.01 -19.11
C THR A 86 -8.45 1.47 -17.68
N SER A 87 -8.68 2.75 -17.40
CA SER A 87 -8.45 3.32 -16.07
C SER A 87 -9.42 2.84 -15.01
N VAL A 88 -10.66 2.52 -15.39
CA VAL A 88 -11.62 1.89 -14.46
C VAL A 88 -11.09 0.52 -14.06
N VAL A 89 -10.63 -0.28 -15.02
CA VAL A 89 -10.06 -1.62 -14.75
C VAL A 89 -8.84 -1.52 -13.83
N LEU A 90 -7.91 -0.60 -14.12
CA LEU A 90 -6.71 -0.39 -13.30
C LEU A 90 -7.06 0.03 -11.86
N VAL A 91 -8.04 0.90 -11.68
CA VAL A 91 -8.47 1.32 -10.34
C VAL A 91 -9.18 0.19 -9.60
N VAL A 92 -9.99 -0.63 -10.28
CA VAL A 92 -10.61 -1.82 -9.67
C VAL A 92 -9.53 -2.83 -9.25
N LEU A 93 -8.55 -3.10 -10.10
CA LEU A 93 -7.41 -3.96 -9.75
C LEU A 93 -6.63 -3.42 -8.55
N TYR A 94 -6.42 -2.10 -8.50
CA TYR A 94 -5.79 -1.45 -7.36
C TYR A 94 -6.62 -1.61 -6.07
N LEU A 95 -7.94 -1.46 -6.12
CA LEU A 95 -8.82 -1.66 -4.97
C LEU A 95 -8.78 -3.11 -4.46
N ILE A 96 -8.81 -4.09 -5.38
CA ILE A 96 -8.67 -5.51 -5.03
C ILE A 96 -7.32 -5.75 -4.35
N SER A 97 -6.24 -5.23 -4.92
CA SER A 97 -4.89 -5.31 -4.33
C SER A 97 -4.85 -4.69 -2.93
N ALA A 98 -5.52 -3.56 -2.70
CA ALA A 98 -5.59 -2.94 -1.38
C ALA A 98 -6.32 -3.82 -0.34
N ILE A 99 -7.34 -4.57 -0.74
CA ILE A 99 -8.02 -5.54 0.14
C ILE A 99 -7.05 -6.66 0.56
N PHE A 100 -6.32 -7.24 -0.40
CA PHE A 100 -5.29 -8.24 -0.10
C PHE A 100 -4.14 -7.67 0.74
N GLY A 101 -3.78 -6.41 0.52
CA GLY A 101 -2.80 -5.70 1.34
C GLY A 101 -3.22 -5.63 2.81
N ASN A 102 -4.47 -5.22 3.07
CA ASN A 102 -5.01 -5.18 4.44
C ASN A 102 -5.06 -6.58 5.08
N ALA A 103 -5.44 -7.60 4.32
CA ALA A 103 -5.42 -8.98 4.80
C ALA A 103 -3.99 -9.45 5.14
N THR A 104 -3.00 -9.08 4.33
CA THR A 104 -1.59 -9.43 4.56
C THR A 104 -1.03 -8.74 5.82
N ILE A 105 -1.41 -7.48 6.06
CA ILE A 105 -1.05 -6.75 7.29
C ILE A 105 -1.61 -7.47 8.52
N ALA A 106 -2.90 -7.83 8.48
CA ALA A 106 -3.55 -8.54 9.58
C ALA A 106 -2.90 -9.90 9.82
N ALA A 107 -2.67 -10.68 8.77
CA ALA A 107 -1.99 -11.98 8.85
C ALA A 107 -0.58 -11.85 9.43
N GLY A 108 0.18 -10.83 9.02
CA GLY A 108 1.51 -10.57 9.57
C GLY A 108 1.49 -10.30 11.07
N LEU A 109 0.54 -9.48 11.55
CA LEU A 109 0.35 -9.26 12.98
C LEU A 109 -0.08 -10.55 13.70
N GLY A 110 -0.98 -11.33 13.11
CA GLY A 110 -1.43 -12.63 13.64
C GLY A 110 -0.26 -13.61 13.86
N GLN A 111 0.69 -13.67 12.93
CA GLN A 111 1.89 -14.51 13.07
C GLN A 111 2.79 -14.07 14.23
N TYR A 112 2.91 -12.77 14.49
CA TYR A 112 3.64 -12.30 15.68
C TYR A 112 2.96 -12.74 16.98
N PHE A 113 1.63 -12.68 17.08
CA PHE A 113 0.91 -13.19 18.24
C PHE A 113 1.07 -14.72 18.39
N ALA A 114 1.11 -15.46 17.29
CA ALA A 114 1.38 -16.89 17.32
C ALA A 114 2.73 -17.22 17.96
N PHE A 115 3.77 -16.42 17.69
CA PHE A 115 5.08 -16.57 18.31
C PHE A 115 5.05 -16.43 19.85
N PHE A 116 4.16 -15.61 20.39
CA PHE A 116 3.95 -15.47 21.84
C PHE A 116 3.06 -16.57 22.46
N GLY A 117 2.66 -17.59 21.68
CA GLY A 117 1.92 -18.75 22.17
C GLY A 117 0.38 -18.62 22.12
N PHE A 118 -0.16 -17.60 21.43
CA PHE A 118 -1.60 -17.49 21.25
C PHE A 118 -2.11 -18.47 20.19
N GLN A 119 -3.11 -19.29 20.53
CA GLN A 119 -3.65 -20.33 19.63
C GLN A 119 -4.79 -19.84 18.71
N TYR A 120 -5.42 -18.69 19.03
CA TYR A 120 -6.58 -18.17 18.30
C TYR A 120 -6.20 -17.12 17.24
N ILE A 121 -5.28 -17.45 16.34
CA ILE A 121 -4.69 -16.52 15.35
C ILE A 121 -5.76 -15.86 14.47
N LEU A 122 -6.66 -16.66 13.87
CA LEU A 122 -7.73 -16.15 12.98
C LEU A 122 -8.67 -15.16 13.68
N LEU A 123 -8.95 -15.40 14.97
CA LEU A 123 -9.85 -14.54 15.74
C LEU A 123 -9.19 -13.20 16.05
N ILE A 124 -7.89 -13.20 16.31
CA ILE A 124 -7.07 -11.98 16.50
C ILE A 124 -6.99 -11.19 15.19
N GLU A 125 -6.76 -11.84 14.05
CA GLU A 125 -6.71 -11.19 12.73
C GLU A 125 -8.02 -10.45 12.39
N ILE A 126 -9.16 -11.14 12.55
CA ILE A 126 -10.49 -10.55 12.32
C ILE A 126 -10.73 -9.37 13.26
N MET A 127 -10.37 -9.51 14.55
CA MET A 127 -10.49 -8.44 15.53
C MET A 127 -9.66 -7.21 15.16
N ILE A 128 -8.43 -7.39 14.68
CA ILE A 128 -7.57 -6.29 14.23
C ILE A 128 -8.18 -5.58 13.02
N ILE A 129 -8.67 -6.33 12.02
CA ILE A 129 -9.30 -5.73 10.83
C ILE A 129 -10.54 -4.92 11.22
N ILE A 130 -11.40 -5.46 12.09
CA ILE A 130 -12.61 -4.77 12.58
C ILE A 130 -12.22 -3.51 13.36
N LEU A 131 -11.25 -3.61 14.26
CA LEU A 131 -10.77 -2.49 15.07
C LEU A 131 -10.24 -1.36 14.16
N LEU A 132 -9.35 -1.67 13.22
CA LEU A 132 -8.79 -0.69 12.28
C LEU A 132 -9.87 -0.09 11.38
N SER A 133 -10.83 -0.90 10.93
CA SER A 133 -11.97 -0.42 10.14
C SER A 133 -12.85 0.55 10.94
N LEU A 134 -13.13 0.23 12.21
CA LEU A 134 -13.88 1.12 13.10
C LEU A 134 -13.13 2.42 13.41
N LEU A 135 -11.81 2.35 13.63
CA LEU A 135 -10.98 3.54 13.82
C LEU A 135 -10.96 4.42 12.56
N ASN A 136 -10.87 3.80 11.38
CA ASN A 136 -10.93 4.52 10.11
C ASN A 136 -12.29 5.23 9.91
N LEU A 137 -13.40 4.61 10.34
CA LEU A 137 -14.73 5.22 10.29
C LEU A 137 -14.93 6.33 11.34
N ARG A 138 -14.31 6.20 12.52
CA ARG A 138 -14.42 7.19 13.61
C ARG A 138 -13.57 8.43 13.37
N THR A 139 -12.51 8.33 12.61
CA THR A 139 -11.66 9.48 12.26
C THR A 139 -12.46 10.35 11.29
N PRO A 140 -12.90 11.56 11.68
CA PRO A 140 -13.61 12.43 10.75
C PRO A 140 -12.61 12.77 9.65
N THR A 141 -12.96 12.49 8.40
CA THR A 141 -12.29 12.98 7.19
C THR A 141 -12.45 14.50 7.05
N ARG A 142 -12.17 15.25 8.12
CA ARG A 142 -12.13 16.71 8.11
C ARG A 142 -10.82 17.14 7.48
N ARG A 143 -10.94 17.57 6.21
CA ARG A 143 -10.00 18.36 5.40
C ARG A 143 -8.92 17.55 4.68
N ALA A 144 -9.30 17.05 3.50
CA ALA A 144 -8.45 17.09 2.31
C ALA A 144 -9.01 18.13 1.34
#